data_AF-A0A951J604-F1
#
_entry.id   AF-A0A951J604-F1
#
_cell.length_a   1.000
_cell.length_b   1.000
_cell.length_c   1.000
_cell.angle_alpha   90.00
_cell.angle_beta   90.00
_cell.angle_gamma   90.00
#
_symmetry.space_group_name_H-M   'P 1'
#
loop_
_entity.id
_entity.type
_entity.pdbx_description
1 polymer ?
#
loop_
_entity_poly.entity_id
_entity_poly.type
_entity_poly.pdbx_seq_one_letter_code
_entity_poly.pdbx_strand_id
1 'polypeptide(L)'
;MASLGGTAHAVATTSATTALELTLAAHDIGPGDEVVAAEGAREERPRAASPRLTLAAEDRPLDAEVERKLHATIQKVTEDLEALSYNTAIAAMMEYLNFLRAGGRMAERSAVEPLVLLVAPFAPHLAEELWERMGKDGSIFDGGAWPSYDPAKALADTIEL
;
A
#
# COMPACT_ATOMS: atom_id res chain seq x y z
N MET A 1 22.35 -52.74 58.92
CA MET A 1 23.66 -52.55 58.27
C MET A 1 23.42 -52.28 56.80
N ALA A 2 23.90 -51.12 56.32
CA ALA A 2 24.24 -50.72 54.93
C ALA A 2 23.13 -50.86 53.83
N SER A 3 22.94 -49.99 52.84
CA SER A 3 23.74 -48.89 52.30
C SER A 3 22.87 -48.07 51.32
N LEU A 4 22.97 -46.73 51.43
CA LEU A 4 23.10 -45.71 50.38
C LEU A 4 22.37 -45.83 49.01
N GLY A 5 21.63 -44.75 48.71
CA GLY A 5 21.24 -44.29 47.36
C GLY A 5 20.04 -43.35 47.51
N GLY A 6 20.12 -42.03 47.45
CA GLY A 6 21.03 -41.16 46.71
C GLY A 6 20.40 -40.80 45.38
N THR A 7 19.49 -39.81 45.36
CA THR A 7 19.37 -38.78 44.31
C THR A 7 18.33 -37.74 44.73
N ALA A 8 18.83 -36.54 45.05
CA ALA A 8 18.06 -35.32 44.99
C ALA A 8 17.66 -35.05 43.53
N HIS A 9 16.41 -34.71 43.28
CA HIS A 9 16.06 -33.97 42.08
C HIS A 9 15.25 -32.75 42.46
N ALA A 10 15.89 -31.62 42.22
CA ALA A 10 15.45 -30.29 42.56
C ALA A 10 14.21 -29.89 41.75
N VAL A 11 13.31 -29.22 42.44
CA VAL A 11 12.26 -28.38 41.88
C VAL A 11 12.94 -27.31 41.00
N ALA A 12 12.79 -27.44 39.68
CA ALA A 12 13.16 -26.39 38.74
C ALA A 12 11.93 -25.50 38.50
N THR A 13 11.75 -24.52 39.39
CA THR A 13 10.97 -23.31 39.13
C THR A 13 11.68 -22.49 38.05
N THR A 14 11.22 -22.58 36.81
CA THR A 14 11.70 -21.70 35.72
C THR A 14 10.99 -20.36 35.82
N SER A 15 11.69 -19.38 36.44
CA SER A 15 11.24 -17.99 36.57
C SER A 15 11.31 -17.27 35.23
N ALA A 16 10.27 -16.49 34.92
CA ALA A 16 10.06 -15.74 33.68
C ALA A 16 10.96 -14.49 33.52
N THR A 17 12.22 -14.56 33.97
CA THR A 17 13.09 -13.38 34.11
C THR A 17 14.16 -13.26 33.02
N THR A 18 14.32 -14.24 32.12
CA THR A 18 15.41 -14.26 31.12
C THR A 18 15.11 -13.49 29.82
N ALA A 19 13.94 -12.86 29.66
CA ALA A 19 13.56 -12.21 28.40
C ALA A 19 13.87 -10.70 28.30
N LEU A 20 14.51 -10.08 29.31
CA LEU A 20 14.67 -8.62 29.40
C LEU A 20 16.12 -8.10 29.45
N GLU A 21 17.12 -8.97 29.27
CA GLU A 21 18.56 -8.63 29.35
C GLU A 21 19.26 -8.57 27.98
N LEU A 22 18.53 -8.43 26.86
CA LEU A 22 19.12 -8.42 25.51
C LEU A 22 18.75 -7.20 24.65
N THR A 23 18.64 -6.01 25.25
CA THR A 23 18.34 -4.77 24.50
C THR A 23 19.08 -3.54 25.04
N LEU A 24 20.29 -3.69 25.56
CA LEU A 24 21.07 -2.53 26.03
C LEU A 24 22.59 -2.63 25.87
N ALA A 25 23.08 -3.11 24.73
CA ALA A 25 24.50 -3.10 24.41
C ALA A 25 24.76 -2.84 22.91
N ALA A 26 24.54 -1.60 22.47
CA ALA A 26 25.16 -1.03 21.26
C ALA A 26 25.00 0.50 21.25
N HIS A 27 25.59 1.19 22.22
CA HIS A 27 25.91 2.61 22.10
C HIS A 27 27.32 2.83 22.66
N ASP A 28 28.31 2.62 21.80
CA ASP A 28 29.70 3.01 22.05
C ASP A 28 30.14 3.87 20.86
N ILE A 29 29.96 5.18 21.02
CA ILE A 29 30.50 6.20 20.11
C ILE A 29 31.76 6.74 20.78
N GLY A 30 32.91 6.16 20.42
CA GLY A 30 34.23 6.72 20.73
C GLY A 30 34.56 7.91 19.81
N PRO A 31 35.34 8.90 20.25
CA PRO A 31 35.56 10.14 19.52
C PRO A 31 36.74 10.00 18.55
N GLY A 32 36.54 10.45 17.32
CA GLY A 32 37.62 10.84 16.41
C GLY A 32 38.27 9.70 15.64
N ASP A 33 37.71 9.40 14.48
CA ASP A 33 38.50 8.97 13.32
C ASP A 33 37.90 9.62 12.07
N GLU A 34 38.79 10.15 11.23
CA GLU A 34 38.50 10.91 10.01
C GLU A 34 37.51 10.19 9.10
N VAL A 35 36.42 10.87 8.74
CA VAL A 35 35.63 10.52 7.54
C VAL A 35 36.43 10.92 6.31
N VAL A 36 37.37 10.06 5.93
CA VAL A 36 38.00 10.10 4.62
C VAL A 36 36.93 9.71 3.60
N ALA A 37 36.57 10.65 2.73
CA ALA A 37 35.59 10.46 1.68
C ALA A 37 36.06 9.39 0.68
N ALA A 38 35.59 8.16 0.88
CA ALA A 38 35.70 7.10 -0.11
C ALA A 38 34.59 7.28 -1.15
N GLU A 39 34.95 7.90 -2.28
CA GLU A 39 34.17 7.90 -3.50
C GLU A 39 34.12 6.46 -4.04
N GLY A 40 33.11 5.71 -3.60
CA GLY A 40 32.92 4.30 -3.91
C GLY A 40 31.62 4.10 -4.69
N ALA A 41 31.78 3.63 -5.93
CA ALA A 41 30.81 2.97 -6.80
C ALA A 41 29.34 2.95 -6.34
N ARG A 42 28.48 3.65 -7.09
CA ARG A 42 27.03 3.40 -7.06
C ARG A 42 26.81 1.98 -7.55
N GLU A 43 26.72 1.03 -6.62
CA GLU A 43 26.25 -0.34 -6.87
C GLU A 43 24.85 -0.24 -7.48
N GLU A 44 24.74 -0.36 -8.80
CA GLU A 44 23.47 -0.52 -9.49
C GLU A 44 22.87 -1.85 -9.02
N ARG A 45 22.08 -1.82 -7.94
CA ARG A 45 21.31 -2.99 -7.51
C ARG A 45 20.46 -3.43 -8.71
N PRO A 46 20.52 -4.71 -9.12
CA PRO A 46 19.63 -5.21 -10.14
C PRO A 46 18.19 -4.94 -9.70
N ARG A 47 17.42 -4.25 -10.54
CA ARG A 47 16.00 -3.95 -10.30
C ARG A 47 15.31 -5.30 -10.09
N ALA A 48 15.07 -5.66 -8.83
CA ALA A 48 14.33 -6.86 -8.48
C ALA A 48 13.02 -6.82 -9.29
N ALA A 49 12.69 -7.94 -9.94
CA ALA A 49 11.45 -8.05 -10.70
C ALA A 49 10.30 -7.59 -9.80
N SER A 50 9.66 -6.47 -10.17
CA SER A 50 8.56 -5.91 -9.40
C SER A 50 7.48 -6.98 -9.23
N PRO A 51 7.07 -7.31 -7.99
CA PRO A 51 6.03 -8.30 -7.78
C PRO A 51 4.75 -7.87 -8.51
N ARG A 52 4.12 -8.80 -9.23
CA ARG A 52 2.81 -8.57 -9.85
C ARG A 52 1.81 -8.16 -8.77
N LEU A 53 1.02 -7.13 -9.04
CA LEU A 53 -0.07 -6.73 -8.15
C LEU A 53 -1.06 -7.88 -8.06
N THR A 54 -1.24 -8.43 -6.86
CA THR A 54 -2.24 -9.47 -6.60
C THR A 54 -3.59 -8.78 -6.41
N LEU A 55 -4.26 -8.46 -7.52
CA LEU A 55 -5.66 -8.06 -7.54
C LEU A 55 -6.52 -9.32 -7.66
N ALA A 56 -7.73 -9.30 -7.12
CA ALA A 56 -8.67 -10.40 -7.35
C ALA A 56 -8.86 -10.56 -8.87
N ALA A 57 -8.56 -11.75 -9.38
CA ALA A 57 -8.49 -12.04 -10.82
C ALA A 57 -9.88 -12.19 -11.48
N GLU A 58 -10.93 -12.25 -10.67
CA GLU A 58 -12.30 -12.45 -11.13
C GLU A 58 -12.97 -11.10 -11.38
N ASP A 59 -13.52 -10.92 -12.59
CA ASP A 59 -14.44 -9.82 -12.93
C ASP A 59 -15.77 -10.03 -12.18
N ARG A 60 -15.73 -9.80 -10.87
CA ARG A 60 -16.94 -9.80 -10.05
C ARG A 60 -17.60 -8.42 -10.12
N PRO A 61 -18.93 -8.39 -10.07
CA PRO A 61 -19.64 -7.13 -9.96
C PRO A 61 -19.22 -6.43 -8.68
N LEU A 62 -18.91 -5.13 -8.80
CA LEU A 62 -18.57 -4.30 -7.65
C LEU A 62 -19.72 -4.27 -6.66
N ASP A 63 -19.38 -4.25 -5.37
CA ASP A 63 -20.34 -3.87 -4.34
C ASP A 63 -20.96 -2.50 -4.67
N ALA A 64 -22.27 -2.36 -4.48
CA ALA A 64 -23.00 -1.17 -4.91
C ALA A 64 -22.47 0.11 -4.26
N GLU A 65 -21.96 0.06 -3.04
CA GLU A 65 -21.35 1.24 -2.40
C GLU A 65 -20.00 1.60 -3.01
N VAL A 66 -19.19 0.58 -3.37
CA VAL A 66 -17.92 0.78 -4.08
C VAL A 66 -18.16 1.39 -5.44
N GLU A 67 -19.12 0.85 -6.20
CA GLU A 67 -19.48 1.38 -7.51
C GLU A 67 -19.96 2.84 -7.40
N ARG A 68 -20.87 3.14 -6.46
CA ARG A 68 -21.35 4.50 -6.22
C ARG A 68 -20.21 5.47 -5.88
N LYS A 69 -19.35 5.12 -4.91
CA LYS A 69 -18.24 5.97 -4.50
C LYS A 69 -17.23 6.15 -5.62
N LEU A 70 -16.95 5.11 -6.41
CA LEU A 70 -16.08 5.18 -7.58
C LEU A 70 -16.61 6.18 -8.61
N HIS A 71 -17.90 6.11 -8.94
CA HIS A 71 -18.55 7.04 -9.88
C HIS A 71 -18.47 8.49 -9.40
N ALA A 72 -18.75 8.73 -8.13
CA ALA A 72 -18.60 10.05 -7.51
C ALA A 72 -17.14 10.55 -7.56
N THR A 73 -16.16 9.68 -7.32
CA THR A 73 -14.74 10.04 -7.40
C THR A 73 -14.31 10.37 -8.82
N ILE A 74 -14.73 9.59 -9.83
CA ILE A 74 -14.42 9.87 -11.25
C ILE A 74 -15.02 11.23 -11.64
N GLN A 75 -16.28 11.49 -11.30
CA GLN A 75 -16.92 12.78 -11.56
C GLN A 75 -16.11 13.92 -10.94
N LYS A 76 -15.85 13.83 -9.63
CA LYS A 76 -15.15 14.88 -8.89
C LYS A 76 -13.75 15.16 -9.45
N VAL A 77 -12.97 14.12 -9.74
CA VAL A 77 -11.62 14.29 -10.30
C VAL A 77 -11.68 14.92 -11.69
N THR A 78 -12.67 14.55 -12.50
CA THR A 78 -12.86 15.14 -13.84
C THR A 78 -13.15 16.64 -13.74
N GLU A 79 -14.11 17.02 -12.90
CA GLU A 79 -14.48 18.42 -12.67
C GLU A 79 -13.33 19.23 -12.04
N ASP A 80 -12.66 18.66 -11.04
CA ASP A 80 -11.52 19.30 -10.36
C ASP A 80 -10.33 19.49 -11.32
N LEU A 81 -10.11 18.56 -12.26
CA LEU A 81 -9.05 18.67 -13.27
C LEU A 81 -9.35 19.81 -14.27
N GLU A 82 -10.60 19.93 -14.72
CA GLU A 82 -11.06 21.06 -15.55
C GLU A 82 -10.94 22.40 -14.83
N ALA A 83 -11.24 22.41 -13.52
CA ALA A 83 -11.11 23.58 -12.66
C ALA A 83 -9.68 23.84 -12.15
N LEU A 84 -8.67 23.06 -12.59
CA LEU A 84 -7.26 23.13 -12.15
C LEU A 84 -7.07 23.00 -10.62
N SER A 85 -8.01 22.35 -9.95
CA SER A 85 -8.04 22.12 -8.50
C SER A 85 -7.38 20.79 -8.12
N TYR A 86 -6.09 20.64 -8.45
CA TYR A 86 -5.38 19.36 -8.33
C TYR A 86 -5.37 18.77 -6.92
N ASN A 87 -5.27 19.60 -5.88
CA ASN A 87 -5.20 19.13 -4.49
C ASN A 87 -6.50 18.43 -4.07
N THR A 88 -7.66 18.94 -4.52
CA THR A 88 -8.96 18.34 -4.18
C THR A 88 -9.23 17.08 -5.01
N ALA A 89 -8.72 17.01 -6.23
CA ALA A 89 -8.73 15.79 -7.03
C ALA A 89 -7.93 14.67 -6.34
N ILE A 90 -6.71 14.99 -5.88
CA ILE A 90 -5.87 14.04 -5.13
C ILE A 90 -6.54 13.63 -3.82
N ALA A 91 -7.15 14.56 -3.09
CA ALA A 91 -7.91 14.25 -1.88
C ALA A 91 -9.08 13.29 -2.15
N ALA A 92 -9.86 13.51 -3.21
CA ALA A 92 -10.96 12.63 -3.60
C ALA A 92 -10.49 11.20 -3.93
N MET A 93 -9.33 11.07 -4.61
CA MET A 93 -8.70 9.77 -4.86
C MET A 93 -8.22 9.09 -3.58
N MET A 94 -7.63 9.83 -2.63
CA MET A 94 -7.22 9.31 -1.33
C MET A 94 -8.40 8.83 -0.49
N GLU A 95 -9.51 9.58 -0.49
CA GLU A 95 -10.74 9.17 0.19
C GLU A 95 -11.29 7.86 -0.37
N TYR A 96 -11.33 7.72 -1.69
CA TYR A 96 -11.77 6.48 -2.33
C TYR A 96 -10.86 5.31 -1.96
N LEU A 97 -9.53 5.51 -1.98
CA LEU A 97 -8.59 4.48 -1.57
C LEU A 97 -8.78 4.06 -0.11
N ASN A 98 -9.01 5.01 0.79
CA ASN A 98 -9.30 4.71 2.20
C ASN A 98 -10.62 3.96 2.36
N PHE A 99 -11.65 4.34 1.60
CA PHE A 99 -12.94 3.66 1.57
C PHE A 99 -12.81 2.18 1.16
N LEU A 100 -12.00 1.88 0.14
CA LEU A 100 -11.72 0.51 -0.28
C LEU A 100 -11.03 -0.29 0.84
N ARG A 101 -10.08 0.31 1.56
CA ARG A 101 -9.31 -0.34 2.63
C ARG A 101 -10.14 -0.61 3.88
N ALA A 102 -11.06 0.27 4.22
CA ALA A 102 -11.80 0.24 5.49
C ALA A 102 -12.67 -1.02 5.67
N GLY A 103 -13.08 -1.70 4.60
CA GLY A 103 -13.95 -2.88 4.68
C GLY A 103 -13.23 -4.24 4.70
N GLY A 104 -11.90 -4.27 4.75
CA GLY A 104 -11.15 -5.53 4.54
C GLY A 104 -11.43 -6.19 3.19
N ARG A 105 -12.00 -5.42 2.25
CA ARG A 105 -12.40 -5.88 0.92
C ARG A 105 -11.15 -6.22 0.14
N MET A 106 -11.15 -7.36 -0.55
CA MET A 106 -10.11 -7.61 -1.55
C MET A 106 -10.21 -6.52 -2.61
N ALA A 107 -9.07 -5.96 -3.00
CA ALA A 107 -9.01 -5.01 -4.09
C ALA A 107 -9.37 -5.71 -5.40
N GLU A 108 -10.63 -5.59 -5.81
CA GLU A 108 -11.09 -6.07 -7.10
C GLU A 108 -10.49 -5.19 -8.20
N ARG A 109 -10.10 -5.82 -9.31
CA ARG A 109 -9.47 -5.12 -10.43
C ARG A 109 -10.33 -3.97 -10.94
N SER A 110 -11.63 -4.23 -11.11
CA SER A 110 -12.65 -3.25 -11.51
C SER A 110 -12.74 -2.04 -10.57
N ALA A 111 -12.40 -2.20 -9.28
CA ALA A 111 -12.40 -1.11 -8.31
C ALA A 111 -11.14 -0.23 -8.39
N VAL A 112 -10.00 -0.80 -8.80
CA VAL A 112 -8.68 -0.14 -8.73
C VAL A 112 -8.23 0.39 -10.08
N GLU A 113 -8.54 -0.30 -11.19
CA GLU A 113 -8.11 0.10 -12.53
C GLU A 113 -8.48 1.54 -12.89
N PRO A 114 -9.73 2.01 -12.63
CA PRO A 114 -10.08 3.41 -12.91
C PRO A 114 -9.24 4.41 -12.11
N LEU A 115 -8.85 4.06 -10.88
CA LEU A 115 -8.01 4.92 -10.05
C LEU A 115 -6.61 5.09 -10.66
N VAL A 116 -6.06 4.06 -11.30
CA VAL A 116 -4.77 4.14 -12.00
C VAL A 116 -4.85 5.13 -13.17
N LEU A 117 -5.95 5.09 -13.93
CA LEU A 117 -6.20 6.04 -15.02
C LEU A 117 -6.33 7.48 -14.51
N LEU A 118 -7.07 7.69 -13.40
CA LEU A 118 -7.21 9.01 -12.78
C LEU A 118 -5.88 9.58 -12.26
N VAL A 119 -4.94 8.71 -11.84
CA VAL A 119 -3.62 9.12 -11.37
C VAL A 119 -2.69 9.56 -12.51
N ALA A 120 -2.92 9.11 -13.75
CA ALA A 120 -2.02 9.33 -14.88
C ALA A 120 -1.61 10.79 -15.12
N PRO A 121 -2.51 11.80 -15.05
CA PRO A 121 -2.13 13.20 -15.21
C PRO A 121 -1.24 13.75 -14.09
N PHE A 122 -1.26 13.14 -12.91
CA PHE A 122 -0.53 13.60 -11.72
C PHE A 122 0.81 12.87 -11.53
N ALA A 123 0.85 11.57 -11.82
CA ALA A 123 2.02 10.72 -11.64
C ALA A 123 2.15 9.74 -12.81
N PRO A 124 2.56 10.21 -14.01
CA PRO A 124 2.53 9.41 -15.24
C PRO A 124 3.38 8.15 -15.16
N HIS A 125 4.60 8.26 -14.64
CA HIS A 125 5.51 7.10 -14.49
C HIS A 125 4.97 6.05 -13.51
N LEU A 126 4.27 6.49 -12.46
CA LEU A 126 3.67 5.58 -11.49
C LEU A 126 2.45 4.88 -12.09
N ALA A 127 1.57 5.63 -12.76
CA ALA A 127 0.41 5.07 -13.43
C ALA A 127 0.84 4.01 -14.45
N GLU A 128 1.93 4.26 -15.17
CA GLU A 128 2.42 3.34 -16.18
C GLU A 128 3.01 2.04 -15.58
N GLU A 129 3.80 2.16 -14.52
CA GLU A 129 4.28 0.99 -13.80
C GLU A 129 3.12 0.17 -13.20
N LEU A 130 2.06 0.82 -12.70
CA LEU A 130 0.87 0.14 -12.20
C LEU A 130 0.09 -0.55 -13.32
N TRP A 131 -0.06 0.09 -14.48
CA TRP A 131 -0.71 -0.45 -15.67
C TRP A 131 -0.03 -1.74 -16.16
N GLU A 132 1.30 -1.71 -16.30
CA GLU A 132 2.10 -2.90 -16.64
C GLU A 132 1.97 -4.00 -15.56
N ARG A 133 2.05 -3.64 -14.27
CA ARG A 133 1.90 -4.59 -13.16
C ARG A 133 0.50 -5.23 -13.09
N MET A 134 -0.51 -4.55 -13.63
CA MET A 134 -1.86 -5.08 -13.80
C MET A 134 -1.97 -6.06 -14.97
N GLY A 135 -0.91 -6.25 -15.76
CA GLY A 135 -0.87 -7.15 -16.92
C GLY A 135 -1.53 -6.58 -18.16
N LYS A 136 -1.63 -5.25 -18.26
CA LYS A 136 -2.10 -4.57 -19.46
C LYS A 136 -0.93 -4.40 -20.43
N ASP A 137 -1.22 -4.53 -21.72
CA ASP A 137 -0.26 -4.32 -22.79
C ASP A 137 -0.29 -2.87 -23.27
N GLY A 138 0.85 -2.40 -23.80
CA GLY A 138 0.99 -1.04 -24.32
C GLY A 138 1.04 0.03 -23.23
N SER A 139 1.09 1.30 -23.66
CA SER A 139 1.08 2.45 -22.76
C SER A 139 -0.33 2.74 -22.27
N ILE A 140 -0.45 3.14 -20.99
CA ILE A 140 -1.69 3.69 -20.42
C ILE A 140 -2.20 4.90 -21.22
N PHE A 141 -1.32 5.65 -21.88
CA PHE A 141 -1.70 6.82 -22.68
C PHE A 141 -2.26 6.47 -24.06
N ASP A 142 -1.93 5.28 -24.57
CA ASP A 142 -2.43 4.79 -25.86
C ASP A 142 -3.67 3.88 -25.69
N GLY A 143 -3.68 3.06 -24.64
CA GLY A 143 -4.72 2.06 -24.37
C GLY A 143 -5.71 2.42 -23.27
N GLY A 144 -5.40 3.42 -22.43
CA GLY A 144 -6.23 3.85 -21.31
C GLY A 144 -7.18 4.98 -21.71
N ALA A 145 -8.46 4.69 -21.84
CA ALA A 145 -9.48 5.73 -21.94
C ALA A 145 -9.72 6.38 -20.56
N TRP A 146 -9.97 7.68 -20.53
CA TRP A 146 -10.40 8.34 -19.29
C TRP A 146 -11.67 7.65 -18.77
N PRO A 147 -11.73 7.27 -17.48
CA PRO A 147 -12.84 6.50 -16.96
C PRO A 147 -14.13 7.33 -17.01
N SER A 148 -15.21 6.72 -17.49
CA SER A 148 -16.54 7.33 -17.53
C SER A 148 -17.28 7.12 -16.20
N TYR A 149 -18.16 8.05 -15.84
CA TYR A 149 -19.06 7.91 -14.71
C TYR A 149 -20.54 8.00 -15.16
N ASP A 150 -21.40 7.25 -14.48
CA ASP A 150 -22.86 7.38 -14.51
C ASP A 150 -23.30 8.43 -13.47
N PRO A 151 -23.90 9.57 -13.89
CA PRO A 151 -24.40 10.60 -12.99
C PRO A 151 -25.42 10.09 -11.96
N ALA A 152 -26.25 9.11 -12.32
CA ALA A 152 -27.26 8.57 -11.39
C ALA A 152 -26.60 7.83 -10.21
N LYS A 153 -25.44 7.22 -10.44
CA LYS A 153 -24.64 6.56 -9.40
C LYS A 153 -23.66 7.50 -8.70
N ALA A 154 -23.38 8.68 -9.28
CA ALA A 154 -22.47 9.65 -8.68
C ALA A 154 -23.17 10.57 -7.65
N LEU A 155 -24.51 10.59 -7.64
CA LEU A 155 -25.30 11.30 -6.65
C LEU A 155 -25.01 10.79 -5.24
N ALA A 156 -24.55 11.69 -4.37
CA ALA A 156 -24.40 11.40 -2.96
C ALA A 156 -25.78 11.37 -2.29
N ASP A 157 -26.25 10.19 -1.90
CA ASP A 157 -27.25 10.07 -0.85
C ASP A 157 -26.58 10.47 0.46
N THR A 158 -26.66 11.75 0.83
CA THR A 158 -26.77 12.29 2.20
C THR A 158 -26.34 13.76 2.17
N ILE A 159 -27.32 14.66 2.23
CA ILE A 159 -27.12 15.98 2.81
C ILE A 159 -27.36 15.80 4.32
N GLU A 160 -26.29 15.70 5.11
CA GLU A 160 -26.41 15.95 6.56
C GLU A 160 -26.62 17.47 6.70
N LEU A 161 -27.82 17.87 7.13
CA LEU A 161 -28.15 19.24 7.55
C LEU A 161 -27.98 19.38 9.06
#